data_AF-A0A7Y4VS84-F1
#
_entry.id   AF-A0A7Y4VS84-F1
#
_cell.length_a   1.000
_cell.length_b   1.000
_cell.length_c   1.000
_cell.angle_alpha   90.00
_cell.angle_beta   90.00
_cell.angle_gamma   90.00
#
_symmetry.space_group_name_H-M   'P 1'
#
loop_
_entity.id
_entity.type
_entity.pdbx_description
1 polymer ?
#
loop_
_entity_poly.entity_id
_entity_poly.type
_entity_poly.pdbx_seq_one_letter_code
_entity_poly.pdbx_strand_id
1 'polypeptide(L)'
;MANNGVKFLAVLLMMGVGAGVASADATNVRPIALGNSALQDVFDDLYVSGPGIDAEASQISGALFENQASGGAVATFIIELAGFASTNRFGIYSAGDPSNKAEVFDGADGAGDQAIISFMANGDIKVNFVTVATGFGDRFGFYLDVYGGDDTLDETFYSEDSLNGGDAQALIYQGDDATELQLPGFAPGTFSGDEVIVAFEDVVLGRSDADYDDLVVLVESVTPVPAPGAALLAVLGMPVVGWVRRRRSA
;
A
#
# COMPACT_ATOMS: atom_id res chain seq x y z
N MET A 1 -25.58 60.80 -42.61
CA MET A 1 -24.63 59.84 -43.22
C MET A 1 -23.51 59.63 -42.21
N ALA A 2 -23.66 58.62 -41.35
CA ALA A 2 -22.78 58.39 -40.22
C ALA A 2 -21.91 57.14 -40.43
N ASN A 3 -20.60 57.39 -40.42
CA ASN A 3 -19.48 56.63 -39.86
C ASN A 3 -19.81 55.25 -39.21
N ASN A 4 -18.97 54.23 -39.44
CA ASN A 4 -18.16 53.60 -38.38
C ASN A 4 -17.55 52.24 -38.79
N GLY A 5 -16.21 52.25 -38.90
CA GLY A 5 -15.26 51.29 -38.31
C GLY A 5 -15.59 49.80 -38.25
N VAL A 6 -14.80 49.03 -38.99
CA VAL A 6 -14.52 47.60 -38.74
C VAL A 6 -14.07 47.44 -37.29
N LYS A 7 -14.87 46.76 -36.46
CA LYS A 7 -14.46 46.31 -35.12
C LYS A 7 -13.98 44.87 -35.23
N PHE A 8 -12.67 44.66 -35.16
CA PHE A 8 -12.09 43.36 -34.86
C PHE A 8 -12.53 42.94 -33.45
N LEU A 9 -13.29 41.85 -33.36
CA LEU A 9 -13.61 41.21 -32.10
C LEU A 9 -12.46 40.24 -31.79
N ALA A 10 -11.50 40.66 -30.97
CA ALA A 10 -10.51 39.77 -30.40
C ALA A 10 -11.20 38.92 -29.31
N VAL A 11 -11.46 37.65 -29.63
CA VAL A 11 -11.86 36.66 -28.62
C VAL A 11 -10.60 36.28 -27.86
N LEU A 12 -10.42 36.85 -26.67
CA LEU A 12 -9.38 36.45 -25.73
C LEU A 12 -9.81 35.11 -25.14
N LEU A 13 -9.28 34.00 -25.65
CA LEU A 13 -9.42 32.70 -25.01
C LEU A 13 -8.49 32.69 -23.78
N MET A 14 -9.03 33.05 -22.62
CA MET A 14 -8.35 32.79 -21.34
C MET A 14 -8.25 31.28 -21.16
N MET A 15 -7.11 30.69 -21.53
CA MET A 15 -6.71 29.40 -21.00
C MET A 15 -6.35 29.62 -19.53
N GLY A 16 -7.33 29.40 -18.65
CA GLY A 16 -7.05 29.20 -17.24
C GLY A 16 -6.22 27.93 -17.12
N VAL A 17 -4.90 28.09 -17.00
CA VAL A 17 -4.05 27.02 -16.50
C VAL A 17 -4.35 26.95 -15.01
N GLY A 18 -5.35 26.13 -14.66
CA GLY A 18 -5.49 25.67 -13.30
C GLY A 18 -4.20 24.94 -12.96
N ALA A 19 -3.44 25.46 -12.00
CA ALA A 19 -2.37 24.71 -11.37
C ALA A 19 -3.02 23.52 -10.67
N GLY A 20 -3.14 22.40 -11.39
CA GLY A 20 -3.32 21.12 -10.74
C GLY A 20 -2.08 20.91 -9.88
N VAL A 21 -2.26 20.88 -8.57
CA VAL A 21 -1.27 20.26 -7.69
C VAL A 21 -1.08 18.85 -8.23
N ALA A 22 0.10 18.55 -8.76
CA ALA A 22 0.48 17.18 -8.99
C ALA A 22 0.40 16.50 -7.62
N SER A 23 -0.55 15.59 -7.43
CA SER A 23 -0.46 14.64 -6.32
C SER A 23 0.91 13.97 -6.49
N ALA A 24 1.74 14.03 -5.46
CA ALA A 24 2.92 13.18 -5.42
C ALA A 24 2.43 11.74 -5.64
N ASP A 25 3.13 11.02 -6.52
CA ASP A 25 2.77 9.65 -6.90
C ASP A 25 3.11 8.76 -5.71
N ALA A 26 2.10 8.11 -5.12
CA ALA A 26 2.25 7.14 -4.03
C ALA A 26 2.73 5.79 -4.58
N THR A 27 3.80 5.82 -5.40
CA THR A 27 4.36 4.63 -6.02
C THR A 27 5.75 4.36 -5.49
N ASN A 28 5.91 3.16 -4.97
CA ASN A 28 7.20 2.64 -4.56
C ASN A 28 7.98 2.12 -5.78
N VAL A 29 9.30 2.28 -5.77
CA VAL A 29 10.16 1.68 -6.79
C VAL A 29 10.52 0.27 -6.32
N ARG A 30 10.02 -0.74 -7.03
CA ARG A 30 10.22 -2.17 -6.70
C ARG A 30 10.53 -2.97 -7.98
N PRO A 31 11.24 -4.11 -7.88
CA PRO A 31 11.80 -4.67 -6.64
C PRO A 31 13.06 -3.93 -6.16
N ILE A 32 13.38 -4.07 -4.88
CA ILE A 32 14.67 -3.74 -4.27
C ILE A 32 15.36 -5.02 -3.81
N ALA A 33 16.70 -5.00 -3.75
CA ALA A 33 17.47 -6.11 -3.23
C ALA A 33 17.35 -6.19 -1.70
N LEU A 34 17.28 -7.41 -1.18
CA LEU A 34 17.28 -7.67 0.26
C LEU A 34 18.72 -7.77 0.79
N GLY A 35 18.91 -7.46 2.07
CA GLY A 35 20.21 -7.55 2.73
C GLY A 35 20.63 -8.98 3.05
N ASN A 36 19.66 -9.87 3.27
CA ASN A 36 19.89 -11.31 3.48
C ASN A 36 18.66 -12.16 3.07
N SER A 37 18.61 -13.43 3.49
CA SER A 37 17.54 -14.39 3.13
C SER A 37 16.41 -14.52 4.16
N ALA A 38 16.40 -13.76 5.24
CA ALA A 38 15.54 -14.04 6.39
C ALA A 38 14.05 -13.92 6.06
N LEU A 39 13.62 -12.89 5.31
CA LEU A 39 12.24 -12.84 4.80
C LEU A 39 11.90 -13.99 3.85
N GLN A 40 12.86 -14.49 3.06
CA GLN A 40 12.62 -15.69 2.24
C GLN A 40 12.41 -16.92 3.13
N ASP A 41 13.17 -17.06 4.22
CA ASP A 41 12.98 -18.15 5.18
C ASP A 41 11.59 -18.07 5.83
N VAL A 42 11.09 -16.86 6.15
CA VAL A 42 9.70 -16.65 6.62
C VAL A 42 8.69 -17.14 5.59
N PHE A 43 8.85 -16.79 4.30
CA PHE A 43 7.92 -17.24 3.26
C PHE A 43 7.98 -18.75 3.00
N ASP A 44 9.16 -19.34 3.08
CA ASP A 44 9.36 -20.77 2.91
C ASP A 44 8.72 -21.57 4.06
N ASP A 45 8.73 -21.04 5.29
CA ASP A 45 8.07 -21.65 6.45
C ASP A 45 6.53 -21.64 6.36
N LEU A 46 5.96 -20.63 5.68
CA LEU A 46 4.52 -20.55 5.42
C LEU A 46 4.09 -21.38 4.21
N TYR A 47 5.00 -21.67 3.29
CA TYR A 47 4.70 -22.30 2.01
C TYR A 47 4.17 -23.72 2.16
N VAL A 48 3.07 -24.03 1.47
CA VAL A 48 2.49 -25.38 1.39
C VAL A 48 2.59 -25.92 -0.03
N SER A 49 2.12 -25.18 -1.03
CA SER A 49 2.10 -25.61 -2.42
C SER A 49 1.97 -24.44 -3.40
N GLY A 50 2.12 -24.71 -4.70
CA GLY A 50 2.00 -23.69 -5.76
C GLY A 50 3.34 -23.03 -6.13
N PRO A 51 3.30 -21.85 -6.78
CA PRO A 51 4.49 -21.13 -7.22
C PRO A 51 5.42 -20.67 -6.10
N GLY A 52 4.86 -20.34 -4.92
CA GLY A 52 5.60 -19.76 -3.80
C GLY A 52 5.82 -18.25 -3.94
N ILE A 53 6.44 -17.64 -2.94
CA ILE A 53 6.73 -16.20 -2.92
C ILE A 53 8.25 -16.02 -2.96
N ASP A 54 8.74 -15.28 -3.95
CA ASP A 54 10.14 -14.85 -4.02
C ASP A 54 10.25 -13.48 -3.33
N ALA A 55 10.96 -13.43 -2.20
CA ALA A 55 11.03 -12.23 -1.36
C ALA A 55 11.64 -11.02 -2.08
N GLU A 56 12.49 -11.23 -3.10
CA GLU A 56 13.02 -10.13 -3.91
C GLU A 56 12.13 -9.85 -5.13
N ALA A 57 11.78 -10.88 -5.89
CA ALA A 57 11.15 -10.71 -7.20
C ALA A 57 9.64 -10.45 -7.14
N SER A 58 8.95 -10.87 -6.08
CA SER A 58 7.49 -10.76 -5.96
C SER A 58 7.00 -9.44 -5.34
N GLN A 59 7.91 -8.51 -5.03
CA GLN A 59 7.56 -7.20 -4.47
C GLN A 59 6.70 -6.37 -5.45
N ILE A 60 5.64 -5.73 -4.95
CA ILE A 60 4.80 -4.83 -5.73
C ILE A 60 5.06 -3.35 -5.41
N SER A 61 4.86 -2.47 -6.38
CA SER A 61 4.97 -1.01 -6.20
C SER A 61 3.81 -0.37 -5.45
N GLY A 62 2.78 -1.14 -5.06
CA GLY A 62 1.60 -0.64 -4.37
C GLY A 62 1.95 -0.18 -2.95
N ALA A 63 1.61 1.07 -2.61
CA ALA A 63 1.84 1.63 -1.28
C ALA A 63 0.54 1.99 -0.53
N LEU A 64 -0.56 2.18 -1.29
CA LEU A 64 -1.87 2.52 -0.79
C LEU A 64 -2.90 1.49 -1.24
N PHE A 65 -3.94 1.30 -0.45
CA PHE A 65 -4.95 0.27 -0.60
C PHE A 65 -6.36 0.83 -0.37
N GLU A 66 -7.33 0.11 -0.91
CA GLU A 66 -8.76 0.28 -0.68
C GLU A 66 -9.34 -1.05 -0.19
N ASN A 67 -10.35 -0.97 0.67
CA ASN A 67 -11.11 -2.15 1.10
C ASN A 67 -12.03 -2.62 -0.03
N GLN A 68 -11.95 -3.91 -0.40
CA GLN A 68 -12.81 -4.53 -1.41
C GLN A 68 -14.08 -5.16 -0.84
N ALA A 69 -14.11 -5.41 0.46
CA ALA A 69 -15.24 -6.06 1.10
C ALA A 69 -16.35 -5.08 1.46
N SER A 70 -17.58 -5.58 1.54
CA SER A 70 -18.76 -4.83 2.00
C SER A 70 -18.71 -4.59 3.51
N GLY A 71 -17.75 -3.79 3.98
CA GLY A 71 -17.73 -3.23 5.33
C GLY A 71 -16.52 -3.58 6.22
N GLY A 72 -15.63 -4.50 5.83
CA GLY A 72 -14.46 -4.80 6.66
C GLY A 72 -13.44 -5.75 6.03
N ALA A 73 -12.22 -5.71 6.54
CA ALA A 73 -11.07 -6.54 6.22
C ALA A 73 -10.62 -7.31 7.47
N VAL A 74 -9.84 -8.38 7.32
CA VAL A 74 -9.17 -9.06 8.43
C VAL A 74 -7.66 -8.90 8.27
N ALA A 75 -6.98 -8.66 9.37
CA ALA A 75 -5.53 -8.72 9.45
C ALA A 75 -5.14 -9.91 10.32
N THR A 76 -4.20 -10.71 9.84
CA THR A 76 -3.61 -11.84 10.57
C THR A 76 -2.13 -11.58 10.76
N PHE A 77 -1.70 -11.59 12.02
CA PHE A 77 -0.31 -11.42 12.40
C PHE A 77 0.47 -12.69 12.04
N ILE A 78 1.48 -12.58 11.17
CA ILE A 78 2.24 -13.75 10.69
C ILE A 78 3.46 -13.99 11.58
N ILE A 79 4.34 -12.99 11.69
CA ILE A 79 5.54 -13.07 12.54
C ILE A 79 5.94 -11.68 13.00
N GLU A 80 6.59 -11.65 14.17
CA GLU A 80 7.42 -10.54 14.62
C GLU A 80 8.63 -11.17 15.32
N LEU A 81 9.83 -10.88 14.83
CA LEU A 81 11.04 -11.41 15.42
C LEU A 81 11.41 -10.63 16.69
N ALA A 82 11.75 -11.39 17.74
CA ALA A 82 11.71 -11.01 19.15
C ALA A 82 12.67 -9.88 19.63
N GLY A 83 13.30 -9.13 18.73
CA GLY A 83 14.24 -8.05 19.06
C GLY A 83 13.55 -6.80 19.62
N PHE A 84 12.42 -6.41 19.04
CA PHE A 84 11.60 -5.25 19.42
C PHE A 84 10.11 -5.56 19.56
N ALA A 85 9.77 -6.86 19.54
CA ALA A 85 8.40 -7.34 19.47
C ALA A 85 7.43 -6.74 20.51
N SER A 86 7.94 -6.41 21.71
CA SER A 86 7.06 -5.93 22.78
C SER A 86 6.62 -4.46 22.68
N THR A 87 7.16 -3.68 21.73
CA THR A 87 6.93 -2.21 21.69
C THR A 87 6.47 -1.69 20.33
N ASN A 88 6.64 -2.46 19.26
CA ASN A 88 6.17 -2.08 17.93
C ASN A 88 4.64 -2.08 17.88
N ARG A 89 4.07 -1.15 17.10
CA ARG A 89 2.62 -1.07 16.89
C ARG A 89 2.32 -0.94 15.41
N PHE A 90 1.59 -1.92 14.89
CA PHE A 90 1.22 -1.99 13.49
C PHE A 90 -0.20 -1.48 13.28
N GLY A 91 -0.43 -0.78 12.16
CA GLY A 91 -1.78 -0.41 11.78
C GLY A 91 -1.91 0.18 10.39
N ILE A 92 -3.03 0.88 10.18
CA ILE A 92 -3.32 1.59 8.94
C ILE A 92 -3.39 3.10 9.16
N TYR A 93 -2.94 3.89 8.18
CA TYR A 93 -3.05 5.36 8.20
C TYR A 93 -3.93 5.85 7.05
N SER A 94 -4.60 6.98 7.24
CA SER A 94 -5.43 7.58 6.19
C SER A 94 -4.54 8.17 5.09
N ALA A 95 -4.78 7.78 3.84
CA ALA A 95 -3.99 8.29 2.70
C ALA A 95 -4.07 9.82 2.52
N GLY A 96 -5.14 10.45 3.00
CA GLY A 96 -5.31 11.91 2.96
C GLY A 96 -4.70 12.66 4.15
N ASP A 97 -4.42 11.93 5.23
CA ASP A 97 -3.86 12.45 6.49
C ASP A 97 -3.12 11.32 7.23
N PRO A 98 -1.81 11.12 6.96
CA PRO A 98 -1.03 10.07 7.60
C PRO A 98 -0.94 10.17 9.13
N SER A 99 -1.31 11.31 9.72
CA SER A 99 -1.39 11.45 11.18
C SER A 99 -2.66 10.81 11.78
N ASN A 100 -3.68 10.56 10.96
CA ASN A 100 -4.88 9.83 11.34
C ASN A 100 -4.63 8.32 11.18
N LYS A 101 -4.30 7.67 12.30
CA LYS A 101 -3.90 6.26 12.36
C LYS A 101 -4.92 5.42 13.11
N ALA A 102 -5.08 4.17 12.67
CA ALA A 102 -5.83 3.13 13.35
C ALA A 102 -4.87 1.98 13.67
N GLU A 103 -4.56 1.83 14.96
CA GLU A 103 -3.76 0.71 15.49
C GLU A 103 -4.54 -0.59 15.34
N VAL A 104 -3.89 -1.60 14.76
CA VAL A 104 -4.46 -2.93 14.50
C VAL A 104 -3.87 -3.96 15.45
N PHE A 105 -2.56 -3.87 15.68
CA PHE A 105 -1.83 -4.72 16.62
C PHE A 105 -0.92 -3.86 17.50
N ASP A 106 -0.86 -4.20 18.79
CA ASP A 106 0.07 -3.61 19.75
C ASP A 106 1.21 -4.60 20.09
N GLY A 107 2.18 -4.17 20.88
CA GLY A 107 3.33 -5.00 21.23
C GLY A 107 3.03 -6.21 22.14
N ALA A 108 1.77 -6.46 22.51
CA ALA A 108 1.38 -7.70 23.18
C ALA A 108 0.87 -8.77 22.20
N ASP A 109 0.52 -8.38 20.97
CA ASP A 109 0.10 -9.30 19.91
C ASP A 109 1.30 -10.06 19.33
N GLY A 110 1.06 -11.22 18.72
CA GLY A 110 2.10 -12.01 18.08
C GLY A 110 1.59 -13.00 17.04
N ALA A 111 2.48 -13.88 16.59
CA ALA A 111 2.21 -14.84 15.51
C ALA A 111 0.90 -15.65 15.74
N GLY A 112 -0.04 -15.51 14.80
CA GLY A 112 -1.35 -16.16 14.82
C GLY A 112 -2.48 -15.31 15.41
N ASP A 113 -2.20 -14.15 16.01
CA ASP A 113 -3.24 -13.23 16.44
C ASP A 113 -3.96 -12.60 15.24
N GLN A 114 -5.25 -12.31 15.40
CA GLN A 114 -6.11 -11.76 14.35
C GLN A 114 -6.87 -10.55 14.84
N ALA A 115 -7.00 -9.56 13.96
CA ALA A 115 -7.78 -8.36 14.18
C ALA A 115 -8.77 -8.15 13.03
N ILE A 116 -10.01 -7.78 13.37
CA ILE A 116 -11.04 -7.42 12.39
C ILE A 116 -11.06 -5.91 12.24
N ILE A 117 -10.82 -5.44 11.02
CA ILE A 117 -10.85 -4.02 10.65
C ILE A 117 -12.19 -3.74 9.96
N SER A 118 -13.00 -2.83 10.50
CA SER A 118 -14.27 -2.43 9.89
C SER A 118 -14.22 -0.99 9.39
N PHE A 119 -14.60 -0.79 8.14
CA PHE A 119 -14.70 0.51 7.49
C PHE A 119 -16.14 1.00 7.57
N MET A 120 -16.37 2.00 8.41
CA MET A 120 -17.71 2.49 8.69
C MET A 120 -18.16 3.49 7.62
N ALA A 121 -19.46 3.54 7.33
CA ALA A 121 -20.01 4.46 6.32
C ALA A 121 -19.82 5.95 6.65
N ASN A 122 -19.54 6.30 7.91
CA ASN A 122 -19.20 7.65 8.34
C ASN A 122 -17.69 7.97 8.23
N GLY A 123 -16.89 7.04 7.71
CA GLY A 123 -15.45 7.16 7.58
C GLY A 123 -14.67 6.74 8.82
N ASP A 124 -15.31 6.24 9.89
CA ASP A 124 -14.59 5.74 11.06
C ASP A 124 -13.98 4.35 10.79
N ILE A 125 -12.90 4.03 11.51
CA ILE A 125 -12.33 2.68 11.57
C ILE A 125 -12.64 2.05 12.92
N LYS A 126 -13.08 0.80 12.89
CA LYS A 126 -13.11 -0.05 14.07
C LYS A 126 -12.10 -1.18 13.95
N VAL A 127 -11.40 -1.45 15.04
CA VAL A 127 -10.61 -2.66 15.23
C VAL A 127 -11.25 -3.45 16.35
N ASN A 128 -11.55 -4.73 16.09
CA ASN A 128 -12.22 -5.62 17.06
C ASN A 128 -13.46 -4.98 17.70
N PHE A 129 -14.29 -4.35 16.86
CA PHE A 129 -15.54 -3.66 17.20
C PHE A 129 -15.41 -2.35 18.00
N VAL A 130 -14.19 -1.90 18.31
CA VAL A 130 -13.90 -0.64 18.99
C VAL A 130 -13.51 0.42 17.96
N THR A 131 -14.13 1.61 18.03
CA THR A 131 -13.71 2.74 17.18
C THR A 131 -12.33 3.23 17.62
N VAL A 132 -11.36 3.16 16.72
CA VAL A 132 -9.95 3.55 16.97
C VAL A 132 -9.54 4.78 16.17
N ALA A 133 -10.19 5.05 15.03
CA ALA A 133 -9.99 6.26 14.25
C ALA A 133 -11.32 6.82 13.73
N THR A 134 -11.39 8.13 13.55
CA THR A 134 -12.60 8.84 13.10
C THR A 134 -12.32 9.68 11.88
N GLY A 135 -13.28 9.76 10.95
CA GLY A 135 -13.12 10.52 9.70
C GLY A 135 -11.90 10.09 8.88
N PHE A 136 -11.54 8.81 8.95
CA PHE A 136 -10.36 8.18 8.34
C PHE A 136 -10.48 8.07 6.82
N GLY A 137 -11.68 7.74 6.32
CA GLY A 137 -11.93 7.50 4.89
C GLY A 137 -11.80 6.04 4.51
N ASP A 138 -11.62 5.77 3.21
CA ASP A 138 -11.61 4.43 2.59
C ASP A 138 -10.29 4.03 1.93
N ARG A 139 -9.38 5.01 1.74
CA ARG A 139 -8.03 4.81 1.22
C ARG A 139 -6.99 4.91 2.32
N PHE A 140 -6.08 3.95 2.36
CA PHE A 140 -5.11 3.83 3.45
C PHE A 140 -3.78 3.24 3.01
N GLY A 141 -2.74 3.44 3.81
CA GLY A 141 -1.51 2.64 3.76
C GLY A 141 -1.27 1.97 5.11
N PHE A 142 -0.15 1.25 5.23
CA PHE A 142 0.26 0.57 6.46
C PHE A 142 1.35 1.36 7.17
N TYR A 143 1.38 1.29 8.49
CA TYR A 143 2.45 1.88 9.28
C TYR A 143 2.97 0.93 10.36
N LEU A 144 4.21 1.20 10.78
CA LEU A 144 4.85 0.63 11.95
C LEU A 144 5.34 1.78 12.84
N ASP A 145 4.77 1.90 14.03
CA ASP A 145 5.29 2.78 15.08
C ASP A 145 6.28 2.00 15.94
N VAL A 146 7.49 2.52 16.07
CA VAL A 146 8.57 1.91 16.87
C VAL A 146 8.73 2.72 18.16
N TYR A 147 8.51 2.07 19.29
CA TYR A 147 8.61 2.69 20.61
C TYR A 147 9.89 2.28 21.34
N GLY A 148 10.53 3.26 21.98
CA GLY A 148 11.64 3.04 22.89
C GLY A 148 11.20 2.34 24.19
N GLY A 149 12.18 1.89 24.98
CA GLY A 149 11.93 1.15 26.23
C GLY A 149 11.20 1.94 27.34
N ASP A 150 10.97 3.23 27.16
CA ASP A 150 10.19 4.12 28.02
C ASP A 150 8.82 4.51 27.43
N ASP A 151 8.34 3.78 26.40
CA ASP A 151 7.07 4.02 25.69
C ASP A 151 7.03 5.40 25.00
N THR A 152 8.19 5.96 24.66
CA THR A 152 8.27 7.10 23.73
C THR A 152 8.27 6.60 22.31
N LEU A 153 7.44 7.22 21.46
CA LEU A 153 7.48 6.99 20.03
C LEU A 153 8.83 7.52 19.51
N ASP A 154 9.68 6.62 19.04
CA ASP A 154 10.98 6.95 18.48
C ASP A 154 10.85 7.24 16.99
N GLU A 155 10.14 6.39 16.25
CA GLU A 155 9.98 6.54 14.81
C GLU A 155 8.63 5.97 14.30
N THR A 156 8.16 6.46 13.15
CA THR A 156 7.05 5.87 12.40
C THR A 156 7.51 5.59 10.98
N PHE A 157 7.34 4.34 10.54
CA PHE A 157 7.55 3.93 9.15
C PHE A 157 6.23 3.69 8.44
N TYR A 158 6.21 3.99 7.15
CA TYR A 158 5.01 3.92 6.31
C TYR A 158 5.23 2.99 5.12
N SER A 159 4.15 2.46 4.56
CA SER A 159 4.20 1.72 3.30
C SER A 159 4.54 2.60 2.09
N GLU A 160 4.34 3.92 2.18
CA GLU A 160 4.79 4.88 1.15
C GLU A 160 6.24 5.32 1.39
N ASP A 161 7.15 4.99 0.48
CA ASP A 161 8.57 5.39 0.54
C ASP A 161 8.71 6.91 0.72
N SER A 162 7.82 7.70 0.11
CA SER A 162 7.88 9.17 0.18
C SER A 162 7.64 9.75 1.58
N LEU A 163 6.96 9.01 2.46
CA LEU A 163 6.78 9.37 3.87
C LEU A 163 7.99 8.95 4.72
N ASN A 164 8.86 8.08 4.19
CA ASN A 164 10.10 7.61 4.82
C ASN A 164 11.36 8.30 4.24
N GLY A 165 11.22 9.50 3.67
CA GLY A 165 12.36 10.19 3.03
C GLY A 165 12.87 9.54 1.75
N GLY A 166 12.10 8.62 1.16
CA GLY A 166 12.44 7.86 -0.04
C GLY A 166 12.94 6.44 0.23
N ASP A 167 13.09 6.05 1.50
CA ASP A 167 13.57 4.73 1.89
C ASP A 167 12.44 3.70 1.89
N ALA A 168 12.78 2.49 1.47
CA ALA A 168 11.85 1.38 1.26
C ALA A 168 11.50 0.64 2.55
N GLN A 169 11.05 1.32 3.61
CA GLN A 169 10.83 0.71 4.94
C GLN A 169 9.77 -0.40 4.99
N ALA A 170 8.94 -0.52 3.95
CA ALA A 170 8.00 -1.62 3.82
C ALA A 170 8.06 -2.26 2.43
N LEU A 171 7.90 -3.58 2.40
CA LEU A 171 7.73 -4.38 1.21
C LEU A 171 6.34 -5.00 1.20
N ILE A 172 5.68 -4.93 0.05
CA ILE A 172 4.35 -5.51 -0.15
C ILE A 172 4.42 -6.63 -1.17
N TYR A 173 3.70 -7.72 -0.88
CA TYR A 173 3.52 -8.88 -1.75
C TYR A 173 2.02 -9.12 -1.92
N GLN A 174 1.55 -9.30 -3.16
CA GLN A 174 0.15 -9.58 -3.46
C GLN A 174 -0.03 -11.08 -3.72
N GLY A 175 -1.14 -11.66 -3.27
CA GLY A 175 -1.51 -13.02 -3.64
C GLY A 175 -1.70 -13.23 -5.13
N ASP A 176 -1.43 -14.46 -5.56
CA ASP A 176 -1.35 -14.88 -6.96
C ASP A 176 -2.49 -15.85 -7.36
N ASP A 177 -3.46 -16.08 -6.46
CA ASP A 177 -4.56 -17.04 -6.60
C ASP A 177 -4.09 -18.50 -6.84
N ALA A 178 -2.82 -18.83 -6.52
CA ALA A 178 -2.23 -20.13 -6.85
C ALA A 178 -1.32 -20.71 -5.75
N THR A 179 -0.63 -19.86 -5.00
CA THR A 179 0.22 -20.24 -3.87
C THR A 179 -0.66 -20.58 -2.68
N GLU A 180 -0.40 -21.71 -2.02
CA GLU A 180 -1.03 -22.07 -0.76
C GLU A 180 -0.07 -21.78 0.40
N LEU A 181 -0.57 -21.07 1.41
CA LEU A 181 0.15 -20.72 2.63
C LEU A 181 -0.54 -21.33 3.85
N GLN A 182 0.22 -21.64 4.88
CA GLN A 182 -0.28 -22.00 6.21
C GLN A 182 0.16 -20.97 7.24
N LEU A 183 -0.79 -20.12 7.67
CA LEU A 183 -0.54 -19.14 8.73
C LEU A 183 -0.46 -19.82 10.11
N PRO A 184 0.30 -19.26 11.07
CA PRO A 184 0.43 -19.82 12.41
C PRO A 184 -0.92 -20.04 13.09
N GLY A 185 -1.20 -21.28 13.51
CA GLY A 185 -2.45 -21.62 14.19
C GLY A 185 -3.66 -21.87 13.28
N PHE A 186 -3.51 -21.70 11.96
CA PHE A 186 -4.60 -21.87 10.99
C PHE A 186 -4.38 -23.05 10.03
N ALA A 187 -5.45 -23.43 9.33
CA ALA A 187 -5.38 -24.39 8.24
C ALA A 187 -4.81 -23.70 6.97
N PRO A 188 -4.18 -24.46 6.05
CA PRO A 188 -3.73 -23.91 4.78
C PRO A 188 -4.85 -23.25 3.97
N GLY A 189 -4.51 -22.17 3.27
CA GLY A 189 -5.40 -21.43 2.37
C GLY A 189 -4.65 -20.90 1.15
N THR A 190 -5.39 -20.57 0.09
CA THR A 190 -4.83 -19.94 -1.11
C THR A 190 -4.52 -18.47 -0.82
N PHE A 191 -3.30 -18.03 -1.14
CA PHE A 191 -2.90 -16.63 -1.12
C PHE A 191 -3.54 -15.89 -2.32
N SER A 192 -4.68 -15.29 -2.05
CA SER A 192 -5.63 -14.75 -3.02
C SER A 192 -5.29 -13.33 -3.47
N GLY A 193 -5.79 -12.94 -4.64
CA GLY A 193 -5.53 -11.63 -5.24
C GLY A 193 -6.09 -10.41 -4.47
N ASP A 194 -6.81 -10.63 -3.37
CA ASP A 194 -7.26 -9.62 -2.40
C ASP A 194 -6.56 -9.74 -1.04
N GLU A 195 -5.51 -10.55 -0.94
CA GLU A 195 -4.61 -10.64 0.21
C GLU A 195 -3.24 -10.04 -0.10
N VAL A 196 -2.71 -9.31 0.86
CA VAL A 196 -1.34 -8.78 0.81
C VAL A 196 -0.57 -9.19 2.03
N ILE A 197 0.72 -9.47 1.85
CA ILE A 197 1.69 -9.54 2.93
C ILE A 197 2.44 -8.21 2.97
N VAL A 198 2.55 -7.66 4.18
CA VAL A 198 3.27 -6.44 4.50
C VAL A 198 4.46 -6.82 5.38
N ALA A 199 5.66 -6.50 4.93
CA ALA A 199 6.91 -6.79 5.63
C ALA A 199 7.66 -5.48 5.90
N PHE A 200 8.01 -5.20 7.15
CA PHE A 200 8.64 -3.94 7.58
C PHE A 200 10.06 -4.14 8.09
N GLU A 201 10.84 -3.08 7.95
CA GLU A 201 12.00 -2.80 8.80
C GLU A 201 11.58 -1.95 10.00
N ASP A 202 12.13 -2.23 11.19
CA ASP A 202 11.89 -1.44 12.41
C ASP A 202 13.06 -0.49 12.78
N VAL A 203 14.10 -0.48 11.96
CA VAL A 203 15.20 0.48 12.02
C VAL A 203 15.26 1.29 10.72
N VAL A 204 15.66 2.57 10.81
CA VAL A 204 15.93 3.40 9.64
C VAL A 204 16.88 2.67 8.68
N LEU A 205 16.48 2.47 7.41
CA LEU A 205 17.16 1.61 6.43
C LEU A 205 18.68 1.82 6.32
N GLY A 206 19.15 3.08 6.41
CA GLY A 206 20.58 3.39 6.40
C GLY A 206 21.40 2.81 7.56
N ARG A 207 20.74 2.18 8.54
CA ARG A 207 21.31 1.55 9.73
C ARG A 207 20.77 0.13 9.99
N SER A 208 19.82 -0.34 9.20
CA SER A 208 19.26 -1.67 9.35
C SER A 208 20.00 -2.68 8.45
N ASP A 209 19.70 -3.95 8.65
CA ASP A 209 20.16 -5.09 7.85
C ASP A 209 19.30 -5.35 6.61
N ALA A 210 18.18 -4.65 6.43
CA ALA A 210 17.37 -4.66 5.21
C ALA A 210 16.86 -6.06 4.85
N ASP A 211 16.50 -6.87 5.85
CA ASP A 211 15.98 -8.23 5.72
C ASP A 211 14.47 -8.37 5.93
N TYR A 212 13.79 -7.33 6.42
CA TYR A 212 12.35 -7.13 6.41
C TYR A 212 11.56 -8.21 7.16
N ASP A 213 12.18 -8.92 8.08
CA ASP A 213 11.54 -9.92 8.93
C ASP A 213 11.25 -9.40 10.35
N ASP A 214 11.50 -8.12 10.62
CA ASP A 214 11.17 -7.46 11.89
C ASP A 214 9.67 -7.57 12.21
N LEU A 215 8.81 -7.31 11.21
CA LEU A 215 7.36 -7.49 11.31
C LEU A 215 6.77 -7.91 9.97
N VAL A 216 6.03 -9.04 9.95
CA VAL A 216 5.29 -9.51 8.78
C VAL A 216 3.82 -9.77 9.14
N VAL A 217 2.92 -9.15 8.37
CA VAL A 217 1.47 -9.23 8.58
C VAL A 217 0.78 -9.54 7.26
N LEU A 218 -0.20 -10.45 7.26
CA LEU A 218 -1.10 -10.64 6.13
C LEU A 218 -2.41 -9.89 6.37
N VAL A 219 -2.87 -9.19 5.34
CA VAL A 219 -4.11 -8.42 5.35
C VAL A 219 -4.96 -8.87 4.18
N GLU A 220 -6.20 -9.28 4.44
CA GLU A 220 -7.14 -9.76 3.42
C GLU A 220 -8.22 -8.73 3.09
N SER A 221 -8.92 -8.94 1.98
CA SER A 221 -9.98 -8.06 1.46
C SER A 221 -9.52 -6.65 1.06
N VAL A 222 -8.30 -6.52 0.56
CA VAL A 222 -7.71 -5.24 0.17
C VAL A 222 -7.17 -5.29 -1.26
N THR A 223 -7.19 -4.15 -1.95
CA THR A 223 -6.56 -4.03 -3.28
C THR A 223 -5.66 -2.81 -3.36
N PRO A 224 -4.49 -2.91 -4.03
CA PRO A 224 -3.63 -1.77 -4.30
C PRO A 224 -4.37 -0.70 -5.11
N VAL A 225 -4.23 0.55 -4.70
CA VAL A 225 -4.70 1.70 -5.47
C VAL A 225 -3.72 1.94 -6.63
N PRO A 226 -4.17 1.92 -7.89
CA PRO A 226 -3.28 2.20 -9.01
C PRO A 226 -2.72 3.61 -8.98
N ALA A 227 -1.44 3.73 -9.32
CA ALA A 227 -0.77 5.01 -9.52
C ALA A 227 -1.52 5.91 -10.51
N PRO A 228 -1.76 7.19 -10.21
CA PRO A 228 -2.30 8.16 -11.18
C PRO A 228 -1.53 8.17 -12.51
N GLY A 229 -0.20 7.96 -12.48
CA GLY A 229 0.64 7.87 -13.68
C GLY A 229 0.37 6.63 -14.53
N ALA A 230 0.13 5.47 -13.92
CA ALA A 230 -0.18 4.22 -14.61
C ALA A 230 -1.55 4.29 -15.30
N ALA A 231 -2.54 4.88 -14.64
CA ALA A 231 -3.86 5.14 -15.22
C ALA A 231 -3.79 6.09 -16.42
N LEU A 232 -2.99 7.16 -16.30
CA LEU A 232 -2.81 8.13 -17.40
C LEU A 232 -2.09 7.51 -18.61
N LEU A 233 -1.06 6.68 -18.41
CA LEU A 233 -0.38 5.96 -19.50
C LEU A 233 -1.28 4.91 -20.15
N ALA A 234 -2.14 4.22 -19.39
CA ALA A 234 -3.13 3.29 -19.96
C ALA A 234 -4.16 4.02 -20.83
N VAL A 235 -4.60 5.22 -20.44
CA VAL A 235 -5.55 6.04 -21.21
C VAL A 235 -4.91 6.70 -22.43
N LEU A 236 -3.66 7.17 -22.32
CA LEU A 236 -2.92 7.78 -23.44
C LEU A 236 -2.29 6.75 -24.38
N GLY A 237 -2.09 5.52 -23.90
CA GLY A 237 -1.50 4.40 -24.61
C GLY A 237 -2.46 3.62 -25.52
N MET A 238 -3.78 3.92 -25.51
CA MET A 238 -4.69 3.40 -26.54
C MET A 238 -4.35 4.04 -27.88
N PRO A 239 -3.75 3.31 -28.83
CA PRO A 239 -3.33 3.95 -30.05
C PRO A 239 -4.56 4.13 -30.94
N VAL A 240 -4.68 5.31 -31.55
CA VAL A 240 -5.52 5.61 -32.72
C VAL A 240 -4.99 4.80 -33.93
N VAL A 241 -5.00 3.47 -33.82
CA VAL A 241 -4.57 2.49 -34.85
C VAL A 241 -5.68 2.26 -35.89
N GLY A 242 -6.71 3.10 -35.89
CA GLY A 242 -7.80 3.04 -36.87
C GLY A 242 -7.63 3.90 -38.12
N TRP A 243 -6.66 4.82 -38.20
CA TRP A 243 -6.67 5.85 -39.26
C TRP A 243 -5.34 6.14 -39.95
N VAL A 244 -4.52 5.10 -40.16
CA VAL A 244 -3.46 5.17 -41.17
C VAL A 244 -3.68 4.07 -42.21
N ARG A 245 -4.41 4.47 -43.25
CA ARG A 245 -4.11 4.14 -44.66
C ARG A 245 -4.58 2.78 -45.20
N ARG A 246 -5.90 2.55 -45.21
CA ARG A 246 -6.52 1.84 -46.35
C ARG A 246 -6.55 2.77 -47.57
N ARG A 247 -5.54 2.66 -48.44
CA ARG A 247 -5.73 2.88 -49.88
C ARG A 247 -5.09 1.70 -50.61
N ARG A 248 -5.93 0.71 -50.95
CA ARG A 248 -5.62 -0.31 -51.95
C ARG A 248 -5.85 0.29 -53.34
N SER A 249 -4.84 0.09 -54.19
CA SER A 249 -4.85 -0.20 -55.63
C SER A 249 -5.88 0.47 -56.55
N ALA A 250 -5.35 1.25 -57.49
CA ALA A 250 -5.59 1.14 -58.94
C ALA A 250 -4.28 1.52 -59.65
#